data_AF-A0A966L2D2-F1
#
_entry.id   AF-A0A966L2D2-F1
#
_cell.length_a   1.000
_cell.length_b   1.000
_cell.length_c   1.000
_cell.angle_alpha   90.00
_cell.angle_beta   90.00
_cell.angle_gamma   90.00
#
_symmetry.space_group_name_H-M   'P 1'
#
loop_
_entity.id
_entity.type
_entity.pdbx_description
1 polymer ?
#
loop_
_entity_poly.entity_id
_entity_poly.type
_entity_poly.pdbx_seq_one_letter_code
_entity_poly.pdbx_strand_id
1 'polypeptide(L)'
;MIDKPRSSLELWPVGNCQVTGLIDQTGGLVWGCVPRVDGDPVFCALLNGDRQDQGVWRIELENCVSATQSYQRNTPILTTRLEAEDGSAIEIVDFAPRFRRAGRMYRPVAFTRIVRPLAGKPRITVNLSPMKNYGEAVAETTNGTNHIRYLIGAQALRLTTDAPVGYVLEKRTFRVETPLHFFLGPDEPFSSNVGHELEMMLELTDHYWRHWVRGLATPMEWQKAVIRAAITLKICQHEETGAIVAALTTSIPEAPGSERNWDYRFCWIRDAYYTVQALNRLGALDVLEKYLAYLRNIVDNANGGAVQPLYSVMGEAELHESFAEHLAGYRGMGPVRKGNAAYSQVQHDAYGQIVLPTVQAFFDRRLYRMADEADFASLEQV
;
A
#
# COMPACT_ATOMS: atom_id res chain seq x y z
N MET A 1 -16.02 24.73 -8.60
CA MET A 1 -14.81 23.89 -8.73
C MET A 1 -14.38 23.41 -7.35
N ILE A 2 -13.91 22.17 -7.23
CA ILE A 2 -13.17 21.71 -6.05
C ILE A 2 -11.82 22.45 -6.02
N ASP A 3 -11.48 23.08 -4.89
CA ASP A 3 -10.17 23.72 -4.69
C ASP A 3 -9.03 22.72 -4.85
N LYS A 4 -7.81 23.19 -5.19
CA LYS A 4 -6.62 22.34 -5.19
C LYS A 4 -6.54 21.63 -3.82
N PRO A 5 -6.50 20.27 -3.78
CA PRO A 5 -6.51 19.56 -2.52
C PRO A 5 -5.27 19.95 -1.71
N ARG A 6 -5.47 20.27 -0.43
CA ARG A 6 -4.39 20.35 0.56
C ARG A 6 -4.18 18.96 1.14
N SER A 7 -2.95 18.64 1.55
CA SER A 7 -2.64 17.36 2.22
C SER A 7 -3.64 17.08 3.35
N SER A 8 -4.27 15.91 3.33
CA SER A 8 -5.26 15.44 4.29
C SER A 8 -4.90 14.03 4.75
N LEU A 9 -5.35 13.64 5.95
CA LEU A 9 -5.25 12.27 6.45
C LEU A 9 -6.53 11.45 6.18
N GLU A 10 -7.56 12.08 5.60
CA GLU A 10 -8.75 11.41 5.06
C GLU A 10 -8.37 10.66 3.77
N LEU A 11 -7.69 9.53 3.96
CA LEU A 11 -7.05 8.75 2.90
C LEU A 11 -7.61 7.32 2.85
N TRP A 12 -7.71 6.79 1.64
CA TRP A 12 -8.30 5.49 1.36
C TRP A 12 -7.20 4.51 0.91
N PRO A 13 -6.72 3.62 1.79
CA PRO A 13 -5.69 2.65 1.42
C PRO A 13 -6.22 1.58 0.43
N VAL A 14 -5.43 1.31 -0.60
CA VAL A 14 -5.61 0.19 -1.55
C VAL A 14 -4.29 -0.60 -1.61
N GLY A 15 -4.34 -1.93 -1.65
CA GLY A 15 -3.11 -2.75 -1.58
C GLY A 15 -3.33 -4.24 -1.74
N ASN A 16 -2.23 -4.97 -1.99
CA ASN A 16 -2.23 -6.41 -2.27
C ASN A 16 -1.29 -7.23 -1.36
N CYS A 17 -0.82 -6.64 -0.26
CA CYS A 17 0.20 -7.20 0.64
C CYS A 17 1.61 -7.32 0.02
N GLN A 18 1.85 -6.74 -1.16
CA GLN A 18 3.21 -6.45 -1.68
C GLN A 18 3.44 -4.93 -1.71
N VAL A 19 2.48 -4.21 -2.29
CA VAL A 19 2.39 -2.75 -2.30
C VAL A 19 1.08 -2.28 -1.69
N THR A 20 1.12 -1.06 -1.14
CA THR A 20 -0.04 -0.32 -0.66
C THR A 20 0.10 1.14 -1.05
N GLY A 21 -1.00 1.76 -1.47
CA GLY A 21 -1.10 3.15 -1.87
C GLY A 21 -2.27 3.83 -1.18
N LEU A 22 -2.17 5.13 -0.94
CA LEU A 22 -3.20 5.92 -0.26
C LEU A 22 -3.81 6.92 -1.24
N ILE A 23 -5.13 6.82 -1.41
CA ILE A 23 -5.90 7.68 -2.31
C ILE A 23 -6.53 8.84 -1.52
N ASP A 24 -6.37 10.07 -2.00
CA ASP A 24 -7.01 11.27 -1.45
C ASP A 24 -8.51 11.34 -1.79
N GLN A 25 -9.22 12.30 -1.18
CA GLN A 25 -10.66 12.49 -1.35
C GLN A 25 -11.10 12.84 -2.79
N THR A 26 -10.17 13.17 -3.70
CA THR A 26 -10.43 13.49 -5.11
C THR A 26 -9.93 12.42 -6.07
N GLY A 27 -9.47 11.26 -5.57
CA GLY A 27 -8.98 10.16 -6.40
C GLY A 27 -7.49 10.26 -6.77
N GLY A 28 -6.71 11.10 -6.10
CA GLY A 28 -5.25 11.16 -6.25
C GLY A 28 -4.53 10.12 -5.39
N LEU A 29 -3.75 9.22 -5.98
CA LEU A 29 -2.76 8.41 -5.26
C LEU A 29 -1.62 9.32 -4.82
N VAL A 30 -1.64 9.74 -3.56
CA VAL A 30 -0.74 10.77 -2.97
C VAL A 30 0.37 10.19 -2.10
N TRP A 31 0.29 8.89 -1.81
CA TRP A 31 1.31 8.16 -1.07
C TRP A 31 1.41 6.71 -1.56
N GLY A 32 2.62 6.19 -1.69
CA GLY A 32 2.87 4.82 -2.13
C GLY A 32 4.36 4.56 -2.37
N CYS A 33 4.86 3.47 -1.78
CA CYS A 33 6.28 3.13 -1.79
C CYS A 33 6.54 1.87 -2.63
N VAL A 34 7.71 1.79 -3.27
CA VAL A 34 8.13 0.66 -4.10
C VAL A 34 9.63 0.36 -3.92
N PRO A 35 10.08 -0.89 -4.16
CA PRO A 35 9.30 -2.08 -4.50
C PRO A 35 8.51 -2.66 -3.31
N ARG A 36 8.70 -2.11 -2.11
CA ARG A 36 8.06 -2.50 -0.85
C ARG A 36 7.53 -1.27 -0.11
N VAL A 37 6.70 -1.49 0.91
CA VAL A 37 6.16 -0.43 1.77
C VAL A 37 7.23 0.40 2.49
N ASP A 38 8.38 -0.20 2.83
CA ASP A 38 9.55 0.48 3.41
C ASP A 38 10.53 1.07 2.37
N GLY A 39 10.21 0.97 1.08
CA GLY A 39 11.04 1.45 -0.04
C GLY A 39 10.96 2.96 -0.30
N ASP A 40 11.33 3.39 -1.50
CA ASP A 40 11.27 4.80 -1.91
C ASP A 40 9.80 5.23 -2.11
N PRO A 41 9.31 6.32 -1.48
CA PRO A 41 7.98 6.85 -1.71
C PRO A 41 7.89 7.55 -3.08
N VAL A 42 7.78 6.76 -4.14
CA VAL A 42 7.59 7.28 -5.52
C VAL A 42 6.30 8.08 -5.67
N PHE A 43 5.30 7.79 -4.84
CA PHE A 43 4.20 8.70 -4.56
C PHE A 43 4.41 9.29 -3.16
N CYS A 44 4.60 10.60 -3.09
CA CYS A 44 4.98 11.35 -1.89
C CYS A 44 4.27 12.71 -1.75
N ALA A 45 3.32 13.04 -2.63
CA ALA A 45 2.58 14.31 -2.62
C ALA A 45 1.99 14.67 -1.24
N LEU A 46 1.61 13.67 -0.44
CA LEU A 46 1.17 13.85 0.95
C LEU A 46 2.16 14.67 1.82
N LEU A 47 3.47 14.48 1.61
CA LEU A 47 4.58 15.13 2.32
C LEU A 47 5.32 16.19 1.47
N ASN A 48 4.86 16.48 0.24
CA ASN A 48 5.60 17.28 -0.73
C ASN A 48 5.30 18.79 -0.66
N GLY A 49 4.74 19.27 0.47
CA GLY A 49 4.39 20.67 0.69
C GLY A 49 3.43 21.21 -0.39
N ASP A 50 3.88 22.24 -1.11
CA ASP A 50 3.13 22.88 -2.20
C ASP A 50 3.24 22.14 -3.54
N ARG A 51 4.20 21.21 -3.70
CA ARG A 51 4.43 20.43 -4.93
C ARG A 51 3.47 19.23 -5.05
N GLN A 52 2.18 19.44 -4.79
CA GLN A 52 1.15 18.37 -4.73
C GLN A 52 0.76 17.80 -6.11
N ASP A 53 1.35 18.34 -7.17
CA ASP A 53 1.29 17.83 -8.55
C ASP A 53 2.48 16.91 -8.90
N GLN A 54 3.44 16.73 -7.98
CA GLN A 54 4.59 15.83 -8.08
C GLN A 54 4.56 14.78 -6.96
N GLY A 55 4.98 13.56 -7.27
CA GLY A 55 4.83 12.41 -6.38
C GLY A 55 3.37 11.97 -6.27
N VAL A 56 2.63 12.05 -7.38
CA VAL A 56 1.17 11.79 -7.42
C VAL A 56 0.78 11.03 -8.69
N TRP A 57 -0.30 10.25 -8.57
CA TRP A 57 -1.12 9.86 -9.72
C TRP A 57 -2.55 10.35 -9.51
N ARG A 58 -2.99 11.37 -10.27
CA ARG A 58 -4.35 11.93 -10.21
C ARG A 58 -5.02 11.89 -11.57
N ILE A 59 -6.34 11.66 -11.55
CA ILE A 59 -7.23 11.79 -12.70
C ILE A 59 -8.15 12.96 -12.38
N GLU A 60 -8.00 14.06 -13.11
CA GLU A 60 -8.69 15.32 -12.83
C GLU A 60 -9.83 15.49 -13.82
N LEU A 61 -11.08 15.54 -13.34
CA LEU A 61 -12.26 15.84 -14.15
C LEU A 61 -12.35 17.37 -14.38
N GLU A 62 -12.47 17.79 -15.64
CA GLU A 62 -12.64 19.21 -16.01
C GLU A 62 -13.92 19.77 -15.35
N ASN A 63 -13.80 20.94 -14.71
CA ASN A 63 -14.89 21.59 -13.94
C ASN A 63 -15.54 20.72 -12.85
N CYS A 64 -14.78 19.82 -12.22
CA CYS A 64 -15.25 19.00 -11.10
C CYS A 64 -15.83 19.85 -9.94
N VAL A 65 -17.00 19.46 -9.45
CA VAL A 65 -17.71 20.10 -8.33
C VAL A 65 -18.01 19.13 -7.17
N SER A 66 -18.00 17.82 -7.41
CA SER A 66 -18.26 16.81 -6.39
C SER A 66 -17.37 15.58 -6.56
N ALA A 67 -16.93 15.02 -5.43
CA ALA A 67 -16.18 13.77 -5.34
C ALA A 67 -16.78 12.91 -4.23
N THR A 68 -17.04 11.63 -4.51
CA THR A 68 -17.56 10.67 -3.52
C THR A 68 -16.83 9.35 -3.64
N GLN A 69 -16.59 8.68 -2.50
CA GLN A 69 -15.77 7.48 -2.43
C GLN A 69 -16.45 6.37 -1.64
N SER A 70 -16.27 5.13 -2.11
CA SER A 70 -16.68 3.93 -1.37
C SER A 70 -15.83 2.73 -1.77
N TYR A 71 -15.56 1.84 -0.83
CA TYR A 71 -15.01 0.53 -1.16
C TYR A 71 -16.09 -0.38 -1.73
N GLN A 72 -15.74 -1.18 -2.74
CA GLN A 72 -16.56 -2.33 -3.13
C GLN A 72 -16.68 -3.30 -1.95
N ARG A 73 -17.85 -3.92 -1.81
CA ARG A 73 -18.24 -4.66 -0.60
C ARG A 73 -17.21 -5.75 -0.25
N ASN A 74 -16.64 -5.64 0.96
CA ASN A 74 -15.69 -6.61 1.53
C ASN A 74 -14.35 -6.71 0.77
N THR A 75 -13.89 -5.62 0.13
CA THR A 75 -12.60 -5.57 -0.56
C THR A 75 -11.84 -4.26 -0.25
N PRO A 76 -10.54 -4.15 -0.55
CA PRO A 76 -9.81 -2.89 -0.64
C PRO A 76 -9.79 -2.35 -2.10
N ILE A 77 -10.82 -2.63 -2.89
CA ILE A 77 -11.04 -2.01 -4.20
C ILE A 77 -11.85 -0.74 -3.96
N LEU A 78 -11.28 0.41 -4.28
CA LEU A 78 -11.89 1.72 -4.05
C LEU A 78 -12.56 2.20 -5.35
N THR A 79 -13.79 2.71 -5.22
CA THR A 79 -14.49 3.42 -6.28
C THR A 79 -14.60 4.90 -5.90
N THR A 80 -14.02 5.78 -6.74
CA THR A 80 -14.15 7.23 -6.65
C THR A 80 -15.05 7.72 -7.79
N ARG A 81 -16.20 8.34 -7.48
CA ARG A 81 -17.04 9.03 -8.47
C ARG A 81 -16.74 10.53 -8.43
N LEU A 82 -16.41 11.09 -9.60
CA LEU A 82 -16.25 12.54 -9.80
C LEU A 82 -17.37 13.07 -10.68
N GLU A 83 -17.86 14.26 -10.39
CA GLU A 83 -18.97 14.91 -11.10
C GLU A 83 -18.67 16.40 -11.34
N ALA A 84 -18.91 16.84 -12.57
CA ALA A 84 -18.65 18.19 -13.06
C ALA A 84 -19.92 19.06 -13.07
N GLU A 85 -19.73 20.38 -13.15
CA GLU A 85 -20.80 21.38 -13.14
C GLU A 85 -21.82 21.21 -14.28
N ASP A 86 -21.42 20.64 -15.41
CA ASP A 86 -22.29 20.37 -16.58
C ASP A 86 -23.05 19.04 -16.47
N GLY A 87 -22.92 18.31 -15.35
CA GLY A 87 -23.48 16.97 -15.15
C GLY A 87 -22.68 15.83 -15.80
N SER A 88 -21.51 16.13 -16.39
CA SER A 88 -20.57 15.08 -16.82
C SER A 88 -19.97 14.37 -15.60
N ALA A 89 -19.89 13.04 -15.63
CA ALA A 89 -19.41 12.25 -14.50
C ALA A 89 -18.55 11.06 -14.92
N ILE A 90 -17.60 10.68 -14.06
CA ILE A 90 -16.75 9.50 -14.21
C ILE A 90 -16.69 8.67 -12.94
N GLU A 91 -16.39 7.39 -13.11
CA GLU A 91 -15.95 6.46 -12.07
C GLU A 91 -14.45 6.20 -12.24
N ILE A 92 -13.70 6.17 -11.14
CA ILE A 92 -12.33 5.66 -11.07
C ILE A 92 -12.35 4.46 -10.13
N VAL A 93 -11.91 3.30 -10.60
CA VAL A 93 -11.76 2.09 -9.79
C VAL A 93 -10.27 1.85 -9.54
N ASP A 94 -9.86 2.01 -8.29
CA ASP A 94 -8.49 1.86 -7.78
C ASP A 94 -8.33 0.50 -7.08
N PHE A 95 -7.34 -0.30 -7.49
CA PHE A 95 -6.94 -1.52 -6.77
C PHE A 95 -5.48 -1.91 -7.02
N ALA A 96 -4.96 -2.82 -6.20
CA ALA A 96 -3.72 -3.54 -6.47
C ALA A 96 -4.06 -5.02 -6.75
N PRO A 97 -3.64 -5.63 -7.88
CA PRO A 97 -4.03 -6.99 -8.23
C PRO A 97 -3.64 -8.02 -7.17
N ARG A 98 -4.59 -8.89 -6.77
CA ARG A 98 -4.35 -9.96 -5.80
C ARG A 98 -5.25 -11.18 -6.04
N PHE A 99 -4.71 -12.26 -6.59
CA PHE A 99 -5.46 -13.49 -6.84
C PHE A 99 -4.55 -14.71 -7.02
N ARG A 100 -5.11 -15.93 -7.02
CA ARG A 100 -4.32 -17.14 -7.35
C ARG A 100 -4.20 -17.30 -8.87
N ARG A 101 -2.96 -17.45 -9.38
CA ARG A 101 -2.64 -17.73 -10.79
C ARG A 101 -1.60 -18.85 -10.84
N ALA A 102 -1.84 -19.88 -11.66
CA ALA A 102 -0.93 -21.04 -11.80
C ALA A 102 -0.45 -21.64 -10.46
N GLY A 103 -1.38 -21.83 -9.51
CA GLY A 103 -1.10 -22.37 -8.17
C GLY A 103 -0.48 -21.39 -7.15
N ARG A 104 0.08 -20.26 -7.60
CA ARG A 104 0.75 -19.26 -6.76
C ARG A 104 -0.15 -18.05 -6.48
N MET A 105 0.18 -17.26 -5.46
CA MET A 105 -0.46 -15.96 -5.24
C MET A 105 0.19 -14.92 -6.14
N TYR A 106 -0.58 -14.35 -7.07
CA TYR A 106 -0.19 -13.21 -7.89
C TYR A 106 -0.51 -11.92 -7.12
N ARG A 107 0.55 -11.20 -6.73
CA ARG A 107 0.51 -9.93 -6.00
C ARG A 107 1.68 -9.02 -6.45
N PRO A 108 1.66 -8.53 -7.70
CA PRO A 108 2.78 -7.75 -8.26
C PRO A 108 3.00 -6.44 -7.49
N VAL A 109 4.19 -5.86 -7.66
CA VAL A 109 4.48 -4.46 -7.29
C VAL A 109 3.76 -3.54 -8.29
N ALA A 110 2.43 -3.43 -8.18
CA ALA A 110 1.61 -2.73 -9.16
C ALA A 110 0.33 -2.10 -8.56
N PHE A 111 -0.07 -0.99 -9.18
CA PHE A 111 -1.34 -0.30 -8.99
C PHE A 111 -2.14 -0.34 -10.29
N THR A 112 -3.44 -0.56 -10.21
CA THR A 112 -4.36 -0.61 -11.34
C THR A 112 -5.48 0.40 -11.17
N ARG A 113 -5.78 1.11 -12.26
CA ARG A 113 -6.87 2.08 -12.35
C ARG A 113 -7.70 1.83 -13.59
N ILE A 114 -9.02 1.86 -13.44
CA ILE A 114 -9.97 1.83 -14.55
C ILE A 114 -10.86 3.07 -14.44
N VAL A 115 -10.89 3.88 -15.50
CA VAL A 115 -11.70 5.12 -15.57
C VAL A 115 -12.87 4.89 -16.49
N ARG A 116 -14.10 4.97 -15.99
CA ARG A 116 -15.33 4.73 -16.77
C ARG A 116 -16.15 6.02 -16.91
N PRO A 117 -16.61 6.39 -18.11
CA PRO A 117 -17.58 7.48 -18.26
C PRO A 117 -18.95 7.04 -17.72
N LEU A 118 -19.57 7.86 -16.88
CA LEU A 118 -20.89 7.57 -16.27
C LEU A 118 -22.02 8.39 -16.91
N ALA A 119 -21.77 9.67 -17.17
CA ALA A 119 -22.76 10.60 -17.71
C ALA A 119 -22.09 11.75 -18.47
N GLY A 120 -22.85 12.41 -19.35
CA GLY A 120 -22.41 13.61 -20.06
C GLY A 120 -21.31 13.36 -21.10
N LYS A 121 -20.33 14.27 -21.16
CA LYS A 121 -19.18 14.24 -22.09
C LYS A 121 -17.88 14.47 -21.32
N PRO A 122 -17.55 13.62 -20.33
CA PRO A 122 -16.52 13.91 -19.35
C PRO A 122 -15.16 14.08 -20.01
N ARG A 123 -14.44 15.11 -19.59
CA ARG A 123 -13.10 15.46 -20.05
C ARG A 123 -12.14 15.37 -18.88
N ILE A 124 -11.05 14.62 -19.04
CA ILE A 124 -10.07 14.37 -17.98
C ILE A 124 -8.68 14.85 -18.36
N THR A 125 -7.90 15.18 -17.33
CA THR A 125 -6.44 15.28 -17.39
C THR A 125 -5.84 14.19 -16.50
N VAL A 126 -4.83 13.48 -17.00
CA VAL A 126 -4.10 12.48 -16.20
C VAL A 126 -2.76 13.06 -15.79
N ASN A 127 -2.58 13.29 -14.48
CA ASN A 127 -1.30 13.66 -13.90
C ASN A 127 -0.67 12.43 -13.23
N LEU A 128 0.23 11.73 -13.93
CA LEU A 128 1.08 10.68 -13.35
C LEU A 128 2.53 11.17 -13.34
N SER A 129 2.98 11.62 -12.16
CA SER A 129 4.32 12.19 -11.95
C SER A 129 4.99 11.54 -10.72
N PRO A 130 5.35 10.24 -10.80
CA PRO A 130 6.11 9.59 -9.73
C PRO A 130 7.49 10.26 -9.57
N MET A 131 8.01 10.23 -8.36
CA MET A 131 9.34 10.77 -8.02
C MET A 131 10.33 9.65 -7.74
N LYS A 132 11.60 10.01 -7.59
CA LYS A 132 12.70 9.14 -7.17
C LYS A 132 13.53 9.79 -6.07
N ASN A 133 14.30 8.98 -5.35
CA ASN A 133 15.25 9.38 -4.31
C ASN A 133 14.57 10.23 -3.21
N TYR A 134 13.46 9.73 -2.64
CA TYR A 134 12.75 10.40 -1.55
C TYR A 134 12.34 11.86 -1.88
N GLY A 135 11.79 12.07 -3.07
CA GLY A 135 11.23 13.37 -3.48
C GLY A 135 12.25 14.39 -4.04
N GLU A 136 13.48 13.96 -4.34
CA GLU A 136 14.51 14.77 -5.01
C GLU A 136 14.04 15.25 -6.39
N ALA A 137 13.65 14.31 -7.25
CA ALA A 137 13.34 14.56 -8.65
C ALA A 137 12.11 13.76 -9.13
N VAL A 138 11.43 14.29 -10.14
CA VAL A 138 10.44 13.54 -10.92
C VAL A 138 11.16 12.45 -11.72
N ALA A 139 10.56 11.27 -11.83
CA ALA A 139 11.14 10.17 -12.60
C ALA A 139 11.18 10.50 -14.10
N GLU A 140 12.34 10.30 -14.71
CA GLU A 140 12.52 10.43 -16.16
C GLU A 140 11.72 9.34 -16.89
N THR A 141 11.32 9.63 -18.14
CA THR A 141 10.46 8.72 -18.90
C THR A 141 11.07 8.23 -20.20
N THR A 142 10.76 6.99 -20.55
CA THR A 142 10.79 6.50 -21.93
C THR A 142 9.41 5.94 -22.28
N ASN A 143 9.02 5.89 -23.55
CA ASN A 143 7.67 5.46 -23.92
C ASN A 143 7.64 4.71 -25.25
N GLY A 144 6.55 3.96 -25.45
CA GLY A 144 6.14 3.43 -26.74
C GLY A 144 4.72 3.88 -27.08
N THR A 145 4.07 3.18 -28.00
CA THR A 145 2.71 3.52 -28.47
C THR A 145 1.62 3.31 -27.42
N ASN A 146 1.82 2.37 -26.49
CA ASN A 146 0.83 1.91 -25.50
C ASN A 146 1.37 1.87 -24.05
N HIS A 147 2.54 2.46 -23.81
CA HIS A 147 3.17 2.41 -22.49
C HIS A 147 4.13 3.58 -22.22
N ILE A 148 4.29 3.90 -20.94
CA ILE A 148 5.30 4.82 -20.40
C ILE A 148 6.09 4.07 -19.34
N ARG A 149 7.42 4.17 -19.35
CA ARG A 149 8.32 3.68 -18.31
C ARG A 149 8.80 4.89 -17.51
N TYR A 150 8.66 4.82 -16.19
CA TYR A 150 9.15 5.80 -15.23
C TYR A 150 10.40 5.24 -14.56
N LEU A 151 11.54 5.92 -14.75
CA LEU A 151 12.86 5.50 -14.25
C LEU A 151 13.03 5.97 -12.80
N ILE A 152 12.62 5.12 -11.85
CA ILE A 152 12.54 5.41 -10.40
C ILE A 152 13.80 4.97 -9.62
N GLY A 153 14.91 4.72 -10.29
CA GLY A 153 16.16 4.22 -9.69
C GLY A 153 16.60 2.90 -10.32
N ALA A 154 16.94 1.91 -9.49
CA ALA A 154 17.41 0.59 -9.96
C ALA A 154 16.33 -0.26 -10.67
N GLN A 155 15.08 0.17 -10.63
CA GLN A 155 13.94 -0.47 -11.30
C GLN A 155 13.14 0.60 -12.06
N ALA A 156 12.32 0.18 -13.02
CA ALA A 156 11.37 1.05 -13.71
C ALA A 156 9.93 0.62 -13.40
N LEU A 157 9.03 1.58 -13.22
CA LEU A 157 7.59 1.33 -13.23
C LEU A 157 7.05 1.56 -14.63
N ARG A 158 6.36 0.57 -15.19
CA ARG A 158 5.73 0.64 -16.50
C ARG A 158 4.24 0.87 -16.35
N LEU A 159 3.78 2.02 -16.83
CA LEU A 159 2.39 2.23 -17.20
C LEU A 159 2.13 1.51 -18.52
N THR A 160 1.26 0.49 -18.55
CA THR A 160 0.63 0.01 -19.79
C THR A 160 -0.83 0.48 -19.80
N THR A 161 -1.27 1.05 -20.93
CA THR A 161 -2.59 1.68 -21.03
C THR A 161 -3.13 1.69 -22.46
N ASP A 162 -4.45 1.77 -22.59
CA ASP A 162 -5.17 2.06 -23.83
C ASP A 162 -5.52 3.56 -23.99
N ALA A 163 -5.24 4.39 -22.99
CA ALA A 163 -5.34 5.84 -23.09
C ALA A 163 -4.24 6.41 -24.02
N PRO A 164 -4.47 7.56 -24.69
CA PRO A 164 -3.47 8.15 -25.58
C PRO A 164 -2.19 8.55 -24.82
N VAL A 165 -1.10 7.79 -25.02
CA VAL A 165 0.17 7.96 -24.29
C VAL A 165 0.71 9.40 -24.34
N GLY A 166 0.64 10.06 -25.50
CA GLY A 166 1.06 11.46 -25.64
C GLY A 166 0.22 12.43 -24.80
N TYR A 167 -1.07 12.18 -24.60
CA TYR A 167 -1.92 13.03 -23.76
C TYR A 167 -1.62 12.83 -22.27
N VAL A 168 -1.24 11.62 -21.85
CA VAL A 168 -0.78 11.33 -20.48
C VAL A 168 0.57 11.99 -20.20
N LEU A 169 1.54 11.89 -21.12
CA LEU A 169 2.86 12.52 -20.99
C LEU A 169 2.77 14.05 -20.95
N GLU A 170 2.00 14.65 -21.87
CA GLU A 170 1.85 16.11 -21.97
C GLU A 170 0.78 16.68 -21.04
N LYS A 171 0.16 15.86 -20.17
CA LYS A 171 -0.95 16.22 -19.26
C LYS A 171 -2.07 17.01 -19.97
N ARG A 172 -2.44 16.59 -21.19
CA ARG A 172 -3.52 17.23 -21.97
C ARG A 172 -4.88 16.81 -21.47
N THR A 173 -5.86 17.73 -21.54
CA THR A 173 -7.27 17.42 -21.29
C THR A 173 -7.92 16.75 -22.50
N PHE A 174 -8.60 15.61 -22.33
CA PHE A 174 -9.27 14.90 -23.42
C PHE A 174 -10.58 14.22 -22.97
N ARG A 175 -11.47 13.92 -23.93
CA ARG A 175 -12.77 13.28 -23.66
C ARG A 175 -12.60 11.78 -23.38
N VAL A 176 -13.28 11.28 -22.34
CA VAL A 176 -13.41 9.85 -22.06
C VAL A 176 -14.62 9.31 -22.82
N GLU A 177 -14.40 8.58 -23.90
CA GLU A 177 -15.49 8.02 -24.75
C GLU A 177 -15.85 6.58 -24.37
N THR A 178 -14.84 5.83 -23.91
CA THR A 178 -14.93 4.43 -23.47
C THR A 178 -14.19 4.30 -22.13
N PRO A 179 -14.34 3.17 -21.40
CA PRO A 179 -13.44 2.86 -20.30
C PRO A 179 -11.97 2.95 -20.71
N LEU A 180 -11.14 3.50 -19.83
CA LEU A 180 -9.69 3.61 -19.98
C LEU A 180 -9.00 2.83 -18.86
N HIS A 181 -7.99 2.07 -19.21
CA HIS A 181 -7.35 1.09 -18.35
C HIS A 181 -5.88 1.45 -18.16
N PHE A 182 -5.41 1.40 -16.92
CA PHE A 182 -4.07 1.80 -16.55
C PHE A 182 -3.47 0.80 -15.57
N PHE A 183 -2.44 0.06 -16.00
CA PHE A 183 -1.63 -0.78 -15.13
C PHE A 183 -0.27 -0.12 -14.93
N LEU A 184 0.06 0.29 -13.71
CA LEU A 184 1.39 0.79 -13.36
C LEU A 184 2.08 -0.25 -12.48
N GLY A 185 3.05 -0.98 -13.03
CA GLY A 185 3.70 -2.09 -12.33
C GLY A 185 5.12 -2.40 -12.84
N PRO A 186 5.60 -3.65 -12.72
CA PRO A 186 6.89 -4.07 -13.26
C PRO A 186 7.01 -3.77 -14.76
N ASP A 187 8.23 -3.59 -15.28
CA ASP A 187 8.46 -3.35 -16.71
C ASP A 187 8.36 -4.61 -17.58
N GLU A 188 7.23 -5.29 -17.44
CA GLU A 188 6.81 -6.44 -18.23
C GLU A 188 5.69 -6.01 -19.19
N PRO A 189 5.79 -6.29 -20.50
CA PRO A 189 4.73 -5.97 -21.45
C PRO A 189 3.55 -6.95 -21.32
N PHE A 190 2.33 -6.45 -21.49
CA PHE A 190 1.17 -7.30 -21.73
C PHE A 190 1.24 -7.93 -23.13
N SER A 191 0.96 -9.24 -23.21
CA SER A 191 0.88 -9.99 -24.47
C SER A 191 -0.50 -9.89 -25.16
N SER A 192 -1.49 -9.36 -24.44
CA SER A 192 -2.91 -9.35 -24.77
C SER A 192 -3.50 -7.93 -24.61
N ASN A 193 -4.80 -7.77 -24.91
CA ASN A 193 -5.49 -6.49 -24.74
C ASN A 193 -5.51 -6.08 -23.26
N VAL A 194 -4.91 -4.93 -22.93
CA VAL A 194 -4.79 -4.46 -21.54
C VAL A 194 -6.14 -4.28 -20.86
N GLY A 195 -7.16 -3.76 -21.56
CA GLY A 195 -8.49 -3.57 -20.96
C GLY A 195 -9.14 -4.89 -20.51
N HIS A 196 -9.09 -5.91 -21.36
CA HIS A 196 -9.58 -7.24 -21.01
C HIS A 196 -8.82 -7.84 -19.81
N GLU A 197 -7.49 -7.71 -19.79
CA GLU A 197 -6.66 -8.23 -18.70
C GLU A 197 -6.94 -7.51 -17.37
N LEU A 198 -7.13 -6.18 -17.36
CA LEU A 198 -7.36 -5.43 -16.13
C LEU A 198 -8.78 -5.62 -15.57
N GLU A 199 -9.79 -5.75 -16.42
CA GLU A 199 -11.14 -6.13 -15.95
C GLU A 199 -11.13 -7.57 -15.39
N MET A 200 -10.44 -8.52 -16.03
CA MET A 200 -10.22 -9.86 -15.44
C MET A 200 -9.46 -9.81 -14.11
N MET A 201 -8.40 -8.98 -14.00
CA MET A 201 -7.68 -8.81 -12.74
C MET A 201 -8.56 -8.19 -11.64
N LEU A 202 -9.48 -7.28 -11.99
CA LEU A 202 -10.46 -6.70 -11.07
C LEU A 202 -11.40 -7.79 -10.53
N GLU A 203 -12.04 -8.58 -11.41
CA GLU A 203 -12.94 -9.66 -11.01
C GLU A 203 -12.25 -10.71 -10.11
N LEU A 204 -11.04 -11.13 -10.48
CA LEU A 204 -10.26 -12.11 -9.70
C LEU A 204 -9.83 -11.53 -8.34
N THR A 205 -9.55 -10.23 -8.26
CA THR A 205 -9.18 -9.54 -7.03
C THR A 205 -10.40 -9.36 -6.11
N ASP A 206 -11.57 -9.00 -6.65
CA ASP A 206 -12.84 -8.97 -5.90
C ASP A 206 -13.16 -10.35 -5.32
N HIS A 207 -13.08 -11.39 -6.15
CA HIS A 207 -13.32 -12.77 -5.73
C HIS A 207 -12.37 -13.20 -4.61
N TYR A 208 -11.06 -12.93 -4.74
CA TYR A 208 -10.08 -13.23 -3.70
C TYR A 208 -10.45 -12.58 -2.36
N TRP A 209 -10.73 -11.27 -2.35
CA TRP A 209 -10.97 -10.54 -1.11
C TRP A 209 -12.29 -10.94 -0.45
N ARG A 210 -13.36 -11.12 -1.24
CA ARG A 210 -14.64 -11.63 -0.74
C ARG A 210 -14.54 -13.06 -0.22
N HIS A 211 -13.72 -13.92 -0.84
CA HIS A 211 -13.45 -15.26 -0.34
C HIS A 211 -12.65 -15.23 0.97
N TRP A 212 -11.62 -14.37 1.10
CA TRP A 212 -10.86 -14.20 2.34
C TRP A 212 -11.77 -13.69 3.47
N VAL A 213 -12.57 -12.64 3.24
CA VAL A 213 -13.53 -12.12 4.22
C VAL A 213 -14.60 -13.16 4.59
N ARG A 214 -15.06 -13.99 3.65
CA ARG A 214 -16.00 -15.09 3.93
C ARG A 214 -15.45 -16.13 4.92
N GLY A 215 -14.13 -16.26 5.02
CA GLY A 215 -13.47 -17.14 5.99
C GLY A 215 -13.40 -16.57 7.41
N LEU A 216 -13.75 -15.29 7.62
CA LEU A 216 -13.62 -14.64 8.92
C LEU A 216 -14.77 -14.99 9.87
N ALA A 217 -14.43 -15.26 11.13
CA ALA A 217 -15.37 -15.38 12.23
C ALA A 217 -15.86 -14.00 12.69
N THR A 218 -16.74 -13.36 11.90
CA THR A 218 -17.25 -12.02 12.20
C THR A 218 -18.31 -12.06 13.33
N PRO A 219 -18.32 -11.07 14.24
CA PRO A 219 -19.37 -10.94 15.26
C PRO A 219 -20.75 -10.63 14.65
N MET A 220 -21.81 -10.72 15.45
CA MET A 220 -23.17 -10.37 15.02
C MET A 220 -23.33 -8.88 14.73
N GLU A 221 -22.79 -8.03 15.61
CA GLU A 221 -22.83 -6.57 15.48
C GLU A 221 -21.57 -6.02 14.78
N TRP A 222 -21.63 -4.78 14.32
CA TRP A 222 -20.48 -4.00 13.81
C TRP A 222 -19.68 -4.64 12.64
N GLN A 223 -20.20 -5.66 11.97
CA GLN A 223 -19.52 -6.40 10.89
C GLN A 223 -18.86 -5.49 9.85
N LYS A 224 -19.52 -4.40 9.41
CA LYS A 224 -18.95 -3.44 8.44
C LYS A 224 -17.63 -2.84 8.93
N ALA A 225 -17.55 -2.45 10.21
CA ALA A 225 -16.33 -1.89 10.80
C ALA A 225 -15.26 -2.97 10.99
N VAL A 226 -15.65 -4.13 11.52
CA VAL A 226 -14.73 -5.26 11.76
C VAL A 226 -14.10 -5.77 10.47
N ILE A 227 -14.89 -5.99 9.42
CA ILE A 227 -14.41 -6.40 8.10
C ILE A 227 -13.48 -5.34 7.50
N ARG A 228 -13.86 -4.05 7.58
CA ARG A 228 -13.02 -2.96 7.05
C ARG A 228 -11.66 -2.93 7.74
N ALA A 229 -11.64 -2.99 9.07
CA ALA A 229 -10.42 -3.04 9.88
C ALA A 229 -9.58 -4.28 9.55
N ALA A 230 -10.19 -5.46 9.46
CA ALA A 230 -9.49 -6.71 9.15
C ALA A 230 -8.78 -6.65 7.77
N ILE A 231 -9.44 -6.13 6.74
CA ILE A 231 -8.80 -5.95 5.42
C ILE A 231 -7.67 -4.91 5.50
N THR A 232 -7.88 -3.79 6.22
CA THR A 232 -6.86 -2.74 6.37
C THR A 232 -5.61 -3.28 7.08
N LEU A 233 -5.77 -4.04 8.17
CA LEU A 233 -4.68 -4.73 8.86
C LEU A 233 -3.99 -5.77 7.94
N LYS A 234 -4.76 -6.50 7.12
CA LYS A 234 -4.22 -7.48 6.17
C LYS A 234 -3.34 -6.83 5.09
N ILE A 235 -3.65 -5.61 4.62
CA ILE A 235 -2.79 -4.88 3.66
C ILE A 235 -1.59 -4.14 4.30
N CYS A 236 -1.51 -4.11 5.64
CA CYS A 236 -0.27 -3.75 6.36
C CYS A 236 0.73 -4.91 6.45
N GLN A 237 0.33 -6.15 6.13
CA GLN A 237 1.25 -7.27 6.02
C GLN A 237 2.06 -7.19 4.71
N HIS A 238 3.39 -7.27 4.80
CA HIS A 238 4.25 -7.62 3.69
C HIS A 238 4.29 -9.14 3.56
N GLU A 239 3.54 -9.69 2.60
CA GLU A 239 3.22 -11.13 2.56
C GLU A 239 4.39 -12.02 2.15
N GLU A 240 5.44 -11.45 1.56
CA GLU A 240 6.64 -12.20 1.17
C GLU A 240 7.37 -12.81 2.38
N THR A 241 7.56 -12.01 3.44
CA THR A 241 8.22 -12.43 4.68
C THR A 241 7.23 -12.73 5.79
N GLY A 242 6.09 -12.05 5.83
CA GLY A 242 5.10 -12.10 6.91
C GLY A 242 5.15 -10.91 7.88
N ALA A 243 6.13 -10.01 7.72
CA ALA A 243 6.23 -8.76 8.48
C ALA A 243 4.95 -7.91 8.40
N ILE A 244 4.65 -7.14 9.45
CA ILE A 244 3.46 -6.28 9.52
C ILE A 244 3.89 -4.89 9.96
N VAL A 245 3.65 -3.88 9.12
CA VAL A 245 4.07 -2.50 9.42
C VAL A 245 3.16 -1.82 10.42
N ALA A 246 3.74 -0.96 11.27
CA ALA A 246 2.96 -0.17 12.23
C ALA A 246 2.08 0.88 11.53
N ALA A 247 2.58 1.52 10.46
CA ALA A 247 1.79 2.37 9.58
C ALA A 247 2.24 2.27 8.11
N LEU A 248 1.38 2.71 7.20
CA LEU A 248 1.65 2.73 5.76
C LEU A 248 2.47 3.96 5.30
N THR A 249 2.77 4.89 6.21
CA THR A 249 3.41 6.19 5.96
C THR A 249 4.64 6.41 6.84
N THR A 250 5.58 7.22 6.35
CA THR A 250 6.60 7.86 7.20
C THR A 250 6.16 9.26 7.57
N SER A 251 6.67 9.77 8.70
CA SER A 251 6.79 11.20 9.00
C SER A 251 5.48 11.98 9.03
N ILE A 252 4.39 11.33 9.43
CA ILE A 252 3.18 12.03 9.87
C ILE A 252 3.41 12.46 11.33
N PRO A 253 3.17 13.74 11.69
CA PRO A 253 3.36 14.22 13.05
C PRO A 253 2.32 13.64 14.02
N GLU A 254 2.79 13.06 15.12
CA GLU A 254 1.98 12.68 16.30
C GLU A 254 1.37 13.91 16.99
N ALA A 255 2.04 15.07 16.90
CA ALA A 255 1.52 16.34 17.41
C ALA A 255 1.90 17.51 16.45
N PRO A 256 0.96 18.42 16.12
CA PRO A 256 1.24 19.54 15.23
C PRO A 256 2.42 20.41 15.68
N GLY A 257 3.28 20.80 14.75
CA GLY A 257 4.43 21.69 15.02
C GLY A 257 5.55 21.06 15.86
N SER A 258 5.59 19.73 15.99
CA SER A 258 6.67 18.99 16.66
C SER A 258 7.45 18.12 15.68
N GLU A 259 8.67 17.71 16.02
CA GLU A 259 9.58 16.96 15.13
C GLU A 259 9.31 15.42 15.12
N ARG A 260 8.02 15.03 15.13
CA ARG A 260 7.49 13.76 15.68
C ARG A 260 6.60 12.90 14.75
N ASN A 261 6.94 12.50 13.53
CA ASN A 261 8.14 12.73 12.74
C ASN A 261 8.85 11.42 12.33
N TRP A 262 8.48 10.27 12.92
CA TRP A 262 9.14 8.98 12.66
C TRP A 262 8.65 8.25 11.42
N ASP A 263 9.54 7.43 10.86
CA ASP A 263 9.17 6.43 9.87
C ASP A 263 8.53 5.22 10.56
N TYR A 264 7.23 5.03 10.36
CA TYR A 264 6.43 3.95 10.94
C TYR A 264 6.23 2.77 9.97
N ARG A 265 6.92 2.75 8.82
CA ARG A 265 6.78 1.71 7.77
C ARG A 265 7.54 0.41 8.06
N PHE A 266 8.02 0.25 9.27
CA PHE A 266 8.77 -0.91 9.75
C PHE A 266 7.90 -1.83 10.61
N CYS A 267 8.39 -3.06 10.82
CA CYS A 267 7.69 -4.05 11.62
C CYS A 267 8.14 -3.94 13.08
N TRP A 268 7.39 -3.18 13.90
CA TRP A 268 7.51 -3.28 15.35
C TRP A 268 6.93 -4.61 15.84
N ILE A 269 7.66 -5.30 16.70
CA ILE A 269 7.24 -6.59 17.27
C ILE A 269 5.90 -6.43 18.02
N ARG A 270 5.74 -5.33 18.76
CA ARG A 270 4.53 -4.96 19.51
C ARG A 270 3.29 -4.80 18.62
N ASP A 271 3.41 -3.97 17.60
CA ASP A 271 2.32 -3.57 16.70
C ASP A 271 1.88 -4.74 15.80
N ALA A 272 2.86 -5.53 15.34
CA ALA A 272 2.62 -6.77 14.63
C ALA A 272 1.90 -7.81 15.50
N TYR A 273 2.32 -7.98 16.77
CA TYR A 273 1.62 -8.86 17.73
C TYR A 273 0.15 -8.46 17.93
N TYR A 274 -0.16 -7.17 18.17
CA TYR A 274 -1.55 -6.73 18.33
C TYR A 274 -2.38 -6.93 17.04
N THR A 275 -1.78 -6.71 15.88
CA THR A 275 -2.41 -6.97 14.58
C THR A 275 -2.74 -8.45 14.40
N VAL A 276 -1.78 -9.34 14.71
CA VAL A 276 -1.97 -10.79 14.67
C VAL A 276 -3.03 -11.24 15.68
N GLN A 277 -3.03 -10.70 16.90
CA GLN A 277 -4.06 -11.02 17.90
C GLN A 277 -5.46 -10.64 17.40
N ALA A 278 -5.62 -9.45 16.82
CA ALA A 278 -6.90 -8.99 16.29
C ALA A 278 -7.40 -9.85 15.12
N LEU A 279 -6.52 -10.21 14.19
CA LEU A 279 -6.86 -11.03 13.01
C LEU A 279 -7.08 -12.52 13.36
N ASN A 280 -6.34 -13.05 14.33
CA ASN A 280 -6.51 -14.41 14.84
C ASN A 280 -7.85 -14.60 15.58
N ARG A 281 -8.34 -13.57 16.30
CA ARG A 281 -9.71 -13.56 16.86
C ARG A 281 -10.80 -13.66 15.79
N LEU A 282 -10.50 -13.26 14.55
CA LEU A 282 -11.37 -13.42 13.38
C LEU A 282 -11.06 -14.70 12.57
N GLY A 283 -10.16 -15.57 13.03
CA GLY A 283 -9.80 -16.82 12.36
C GLY A 283 -8.85 -16.68 11.15
N ALA A 284 -8.26 -15.50 10.92
CA ALA A 284 -7.33 -15.25 9.80
C ALA A 284 -5.92 -15.81 10.07
N LEU A 285 -5.81 -17.13 10.20
CA LEU A 285 -4.55 -17.84 10.49
C LEU A 285 -3.46 -17.64 9.42
N ASP A 286 -3.84 -17.34 8.18
CA ASP A 286 -2.90 -17.12 7.06
C ASP A 286 -1.97 -15.92 7.27
N VAL A 287 -2.31 -15.04 8.21
CA VAL A 287 -1.49 -13.91 8.66
C VAL A 287 -0.53 -14.35 9.77
N LEU A 288 -1.04 -15.11 10.76
CA LEU A 288 -0.26 -15.68 11.86
C LEU A 288 0.86 -16.59 11.33
N GLU A 289 0.56 -17.55 10.46
CA GLU A 289 1.56 -18.50 9.92
C GLU A 289 2.78 -17.79 9.31
N LYS A 290 2.54 -16.71 8.56
CA LYS A 290 3.60 -15.92 7.94
C LYS A 290 4.35 -15.07 8.95
N TYR A 291 3.65 -14.43 9.88
CA TYR A 291 4.31 -13.67 10.95
C TYR A 291 5.20 -14.57 11.83
N LEU A 292 4.79 -15.80 12.10
CA LEU A 292 5.63 -16.79 12.80
C LEU A 292 6.87 -17.17 11.99
N ALA A 293 6.78 -17.23 10.65
CA ALA A 293 7.96 -17.43 9.79
C ALA A 293 8.91 -16.23 9.84
N TYR A 294 8.38 -15.01 9.83
CA TYR A 294 9.15 -13.79 10.03
C TYR A 294 9.86 -13.76 11.39
N LEU A 295 9.14 -14.07 12.47
CA LEU A 295 9.70 -14.12 13.83
C LEU A 295 10.84 -15.14 13.96
N ARG A 296 10.70 -16.35 13.40
CA ARG A 296 11.80 -17.34 13.44
C ARG A 296 13.08 -16.81 12.79
N ASN A 297 12.98 -16.18 11.61
CA ASN A 297 14.14 -15.57 10.98
C ASN A 297 14.76 -14.46 11.83
N ILE A 298 13.97 -13.66 12.56
CA ILE A 298 14.49 -12.67 13.51
C ILE A 298 15.25 -13.33 14.67
N VAL A 299 14.66 -14.38 15.26
CA VAL A 299 15.24 -15.12 16.40
C VAL A 299 16.55 -15.80 15.98
N ASP A 300 16.56 -16.51 14.86
CA ASP A 300 17.74 -17.18 14.32
C ASP A 300 18.84 -16.16 13.95
N ASN A 301 18.47 -15.00 13.37
CA ASN A 301 19.43 -13.92 13.04
C ASN A 301 19.97 -13.19 14.27
N ALA A 302 19.25 -13.17 15.39
CA ALA A 302 19.73 -12.57 16.63
C ALA A 302 20.91 -13.37 17.23
N ASN A 303 20.99 -14.68 16.96
CA ASN A 303 22.13 -15.55 17.26
C ASN A 303 22.63 -15.42 18.71
N GLY A 304 21.71 -15.52 19.67
CA GLY A 304 21.98 -15.34 21.11
C GLY A 304 22.09 -13.89 21.60
N GLY A 305 21.85 -12.92 20.72
CA GLY A 305 21.77 -11.50 21.02
C GLY A 305 20.35 -11.02 21.34
N ALA A 306 20.26 -9.79 21.85
CA ALA A 306 18.96 -9.20 22.20
C ALA A 306 18.08 -8.91 20.98
N VAL A 307 16.78 -9.17 21.12
CA VAL A 307 15.78 -8.79 20.11
C VAL A 307 15.56 -7.27 20.11
N GLN A 308 15.56 -6.67 18.93
CA GLN A 308 15.30 -5.25 18.73
C GLN A 308 13.79 -4.94 18.72
N PRO A 309 13.37 -3.69 18.99
CA PRO A 309 11.94 -3.34 19.02
C PRO A 309 11.27 -3.42 17.64
N LEU A 310 12.05 -3.25 16.57
CA LEU A 310 11.60 -3.23 15.18
C LEU A 310 12.70 -3.68 14.20
N TYR A 311 12.25 -4.06 13.00
CA TYR A 311 13.05 -4.54 11.87
C TYR A 311 12.43 -4.09 10.54
N SER A 312 13.20 -4.08 9.44
CA SER A 312 12.66 -3.82 8.10
C SER A 312 11.68 -4.90 7.67
N VAL A 313 10.88 -4.70 6.60
CA VAL A 313 9.96 -5.78 6.17
C VAL A 313 10.69 -7.01 5.66
N MET A 314 12.00 -6.91 5.38
CA MET A 314 12.89 -8.03 5.04
C MET A 314 13.61 -8.64 6.26
N GLY A 315 13.44 -8.07 7.46
CA GLY A 315 14.12 -8.51 8.68
C GLY A 315 15.49 -7.86 8.90
N GLU A 316 15.82 -6.79 8.17
CA GLU A 316 17.09 -6.05 8.40
C GLU A 316 17.05 -5.38 9.78
N ALA A 317 18.12 -5.54 10.54
CA ALA A 317 18.26 -5.03 11.91
C ALA A 317 18.70 -3.57 11.95
N GLU A 318 19.67 -3.17 11.12
CA GLU A 318 20.21 -1.81 11.12
C GLU A 318 19.32 -0.84 10.33
N LEU A 319 18.50 -0.06 11.04
CA LEU A 319 17.58 0.92 10.43
C LEU A 319 18.11 2.35 10.59
N HIS A 320 19.32 2.61 10.11
CA HIS A 320 20.02 3.90 10.24
C HIS A 320 19.13 5.08 9.85
N GLU A 321 18.84 5.93 10.83
CA GLU A 321 17.94 7.07 10.64
C GLU A 321 18.67 8.22 9.94
N SER A 322 18.02 8.80 8.94
CA SER A 322 18.48 9.98 8.22
C SER A 322 17.29 10.75 7.65
N PHE A 323 17.55 11.87 6.97
CA PHE A 323 16.49 12.75 6.48
C PHE A 323 16.26 12.65 4.97
N ALA A 324 15.03 12.92 4.55
CA ALA A 324 14.63 13.17 3.18
C ALA A 324 14.52 14.68 2.96
N GLU A 325 15.66 15.34 2.73
CA GLU A 325 15.79 16.81 2.68
C GLU A 325 14.90 17.48 1.62
N HIS A 326 14.51 16.74 0.58
CA HIS A 326 13.66 17.24 -0.50
C HIS A 326 12.16 17.13 -0.21
N LEU A 327 11.73 16.57 0.91
CA LEU A 327 10.32 16.52 1.32
C LEU A 327 10.05 17.50 2.46
N ALA A 328 9.09 18.41 2.24
CA ALA A 328 8.72 19.44 3.22
C ALA A 328 8.02 18.89 4.48
N GLY A 329 7.56 17.64 4.44
CA GLY A 329 6.78 17.02 5.51
C GLY A 329 5.28 17.32 5.40
N TYR A 330 4.48 16.65 6.23
CA TYR A 330 3.03 16.75 6.18
C TYR A 330 2.59 18.19 6.48
N ARG A 331 2.01 18.88 5.49
CA ARG A 331 1.66 20.32 5.58
C ARG A 331 2.84 21.23 5.99
N GLY A 332 4.07 20.86 5.60
CA GLY A 332 5.29 21.60 5.96
C GLY A 332 5.84 21.27 7.36
N MET A 333 5.26 20.30 8.08
CA MET A 333 5.80 19.80 9.34
C MET A 333 6.89 18.77 9.05
N GLY A 334 8.10 19.27 8.79
CA GLY A 334 9.33 18.48 8.77
C GLY A 334 9.90 18.24 10.18
N PRO A 335 11.03 17.52 10.30
CA PRO A 335 11.75 16.85 9.21
C PRO A 335 11.03 15.57 8.74
N VAL A 336 11.35 15.09 7.54
CA VAL A 336 10.93 13.77 7.05
C VAL A 336 12.06 12.76 7.27
N ARG A 337 11.81 11.72 8.07
CA ARG A 337 12.75 10.67 8.43
C ARG A 337 12.64 9.47 7.48
N LYS A 338 13.78 8.82 7.23
CA LYS A 338 13.93 7.52 6.57
C LYS A 338 14.83 6.66 7.45
N GLY A 339 14.46 5.40 7.70
CA GLY A 339 15.01 4.65 8.83
C GLY A 339 14.41 5.10 10.17
N ASN A 340 14.81 4.47 11.27
CA ASN A 340 14.26 4.78 12.60
C ASN A 340 15.22 4.36 13.71
N ALA A 341 15.72 5.34 14.47
CA ALA A 341 16.77 5.13 15.47
C ALA A 341 16.37 4.19 16.63
N ALA A 342 15.08 3.89 16.79
CA ALA A 342 14.59 2.98 17.84
C ALA A 342 15.04 1.52 17.67
N TYR A 343 15.63 1.12 16.52
CA TYR A 343 16.19 -0.23 16.35
C TYR A 343 17.27 -0.54 17.41
N SER A 344 17.99 0.51 17.85
CA SER A 344 19.06 0.43 18.85
C SER A 344 18.58 0.42 20.31
N GLN A 345 17.27 0.59 20.57
CA GLN A 345 16.73 0.68 21.93
C GLN A 345 16.45 -0.71 22.52
N VAL A 346 16.70 -0.88 23.81
CA VAL A 346 16.29 -2.09 24.54
C VAL A 346 14.84 -1.92 25.03
N GLN A 347 13.94 -2.80 24.58
CA GLN A 347 12.53 -2.82 25.03
C GLN A 347 12.15 -4.22 25.52
N HIS A 348 12.04 -4.39 26.84
CA HIS A 348 11.85 -5.69 27.48
C HIS A 348 10.48 -6.35 27.23
N ASP A 349 9.48 -5.62 26.72
CA ASP A 349 8.16 -6.18 26.40
C ASP A 349 8.12 -6.94 25.05
N ALA A 350 9.13 -6.76 24.19
CA ALA A 350 9.26 -7.45 22.90
C ALA A 350 9.30 -8.98 23.07
N TYR A 351 9.98 -9.50 24.08
CA TYR A 351 10.05 -10.95 24.37
C TYR A 351 8.67 -11.55 24.65
N GLY A 352 7.84 -10.88 25.44
CA GLY A 352 6.45 -11.29 25.67
C GLY A 352 5.62 -11.28 24.38
N GLN A 353 5.88 -10.34 23.48
CA GLN A 353 5.22 -10.21 22.18
C GLN A 353 5.72 -11.21 21.14
N ILE A 354 6.86 -11.88 21.37
CA ILE A 354 7.30 -13.06 20.59
C ILE A 354 6.69 -14.33 21.16
N VAL A 355 6.73 -14.52 22.48
CA VAL A 355 6.23 -15.74 23.14
C VAL A 355 4.72 -15.89 22.94
N LEU A 356 3.91 -14.85 23.20
CA LEU A 356 2.45 -14.93 23.17
C LEU A 356 1.84 -15.39 21.82
N PRO A 357 2.24 -14.86 20.64
CA PRO A 357 1.74 -15.38 19.35
C PRO A 357 2.34 -16.75 19.01
N THR A 358 3.57 -17.03 19.44
CA THR A 358 4.27 -18.29 19.09
C THR A 358 3.77 -19.49 19.89
N VAL A 359 3.25 -19.28 21.10
CA VAL A 359 2.58 -20.31 21.91
C VAL A 359 1.46 -21.03 21.14
N GLN A 360 0.70 -20.34 20.27
CA GLN A 360 -0.33 -20.96 19.43
C GLN A 360 0.24 -21.95 18.39
N ALA A 361 1.48 -21.75 17.95
CA ALA A 361 2.14 -22.58 16.94
C ALA A 361 2.30 -24.05 17.39
N PHE A 362 2.41 -24.28 18.69
CA PHE A 362 2.65 -25.61 19.28
C PHE A 362 1.38 -26.46 19.45
N PHE A 363 0.18 -25.87 19.43
CA PHE A 363 -1.07 -26.61 19.68
C PHE A 363 -2.18 -26.40 18.64
N ASP A 364 -2.14 -25.35 17.83
CA ASP A 364 -3.19 -25.10 16.83
C ASP A 364 -3.02 -25.99 15.59
N ARG A 365 -3.74 -27.12 15.60
CA ARG A 365 -3.74 -28.13 14.53
C ARG A 365 -4.31 -27.65 13.18
N ARG A 366 -4.72 -26.38 13.06
CA ARG A 366 -5.16 -25.76 11.81
C ARG A 366 -3.99 -25.20 10.99
N LEU A 367 -2.81 -25.03 11.59
CA LEU A 367 -1.60 -24.56 10.93
C LEU A 367 -1.00 -25.68 10.06
N TYR A 368 -0.54 -25.34 8.85
CA TYR A 368 0.12 -26.30 7.95
C TYR A 368 1.51 -26.71 8.45
N ARG A 369 2.20 -25.81 9.16
CA ARG A 369 3.44 -26.09 9.87
C ARG A 369 3.26 -25.71 11.34
N MET A 370 2.96 -26.71 12.16
CA MET A 370 3.02 -26.60 13.62
C MET A 370 4.48 -26.44 14.06
N ALA A 371 4.69 -25.83 15.23
CA ALA A 371 6.00 -25.72 15.84
C ALA A 371 6.44 -27.02 16.53
N ASP A 372 7.74 -27.23 16.62
CA ASP A 372 8.41 -28.42 17.14
C ASP A 372 9.48 -28.07 18.21
N GLU A 373 10.13 -29.08 18.78
CA GLU A 373 11.15 -28.90 19.83
C GLU A 373 12.34 -28.04 19.39
N ALA A 374 12.66 -27.99 18.09
CA ALA A 374 13.74 -27.16 17.58
C ALA A 374 13.34 -25.67 17.54
N ASP A 375 12.08 -25.34 17.21
CA ASP A 375 11.58 -23.97 17.36
C ASP A 375 11.66 -23.49 18.81
N PHE A 376 11.31 -24.36 19.75
CA PHE A 376 11.39 -24.05 21.18
C PHE A 376 12.85 -23.75 21.58
N ALA A 377 13.79 -24.59 21.16
CA ALA A 377 15.21 -24.41 21.42
C ALA A 377 15.83 -23.16 20.74
N SER A 378 15.33 -22.73 19.58
CA SER A 378 15.71 -21.42 19.01
C SER A 378 15.17 -20.25 19.85
N LEU A 379 13.92 -20.34 20.32
CA LEU A 379 13.29 -19.29 21.14
C LEU A 379 13.95 -19.12 22.51
N GLU A 380 14.52 -20.18 23.10
CA GLU A 380 15.26 -20.11 24.37
C GLU A 380 16.63 -19.42 24.27
N GLN A 381 17.13 -19.13 23.06
CA GLN A 381 18.43 -18.50 22.87
C GLN A 381 18.41 -16.96 23.00
N VAL A 382 17.23 -16.31 22.95
CA VAL A 382 17.08 -14.85 22.81
C VAL A 382 16.41 -14.17 24.00
#